data_AF-A0A081BX07-F1
#
_entry.id   AF-A0A081BX07-F1
#
_cell.length_a   1.000
_cell.length_b   1.000
_cell.length_c   1.000
_cell.angle_alpha   90.00
_cell.angle_beta   90.00
_cell.angle_gamma   90.00
#
_symmetry.space_group_name_H-M   'P 1'
#
loop_
_entity.id
_entity.type
_entity.pdbx_description
1 polymer ?
#
loop_
_entity_poly.entity_id
_entity_poly.type
_entity_poly.pdbx_seq_one_letter_code
_entity_poly.pdbx_strand_id
1 'polypeptide(L)'
;MSEEVIKELEQRMAEIETLKSELWEQGQYDPMMEAEYWDCQIVIKQMKEGDQADVSDLEQKKHNGMIAAQQQIHKAAQEKK
;
A
#
# COMPACT_ATOMS: atom_id res chain seq x y z
N MET A 1 21.46 -5.67 9.63
CA MET A 1 21.03 -5.98 8.25
C MET A 1 19.52 -6.16 8.14
N SER A 2 18.87 -7.20 8.70
CA SER A 2 17.40 -7.34 8.59
C SER A 2 16.63 -6.20 9.29
N GLU A 3 17.10 -5.72 10.45
CA GLU A 3 16.47 -4.62 11.18
C GLU A 3 16.55 -3.27 10.48
N GLU A 4 17.62 -2.99 9.73
CA GLU A 4 17.76 -1.75 8.97
C GLU A 4 16.80 -1.73 7.78
N VAL A 5 16.70 -2.85 7.06
CA VAL A 5 15.75 -3.01 5.95
C VAL A 5 14.31 -2.91 6.45
N ILE A 6 13.97 -3.51 7.61
CA ILE A 6 12.63 -3.37 8.19
C ILE A 6 12.32 -1.90 8.51
N LYS A 7 13.28 -1.13 9.05
CA LYS A 7 13.09 0.30 9.31
C LYS A 7 12.90 1.12 8.04
N GLU A 8 13.65 0.82 6.98
CA GLU A 8 13.49 1.48 5.69
C GLU A 8 12.10 1.19 5.09
N LEU A 9 11.62 -0.05 5.19
CA LEU A 9 10.28 -0.43 4.76
C LEU A 9 9.19 0.28 5.60
N GLU A 10 9.33 0.31 6.93
CA GLU A 10 8.40 1.02 7.81
C GLU A 10 8.36 2.53 7.53
N GLN A 11 9.52 3.14 7.26
CA GLN A 11 9.59 4.55 6.84
C GLN A 11 8.88 4.76 5.50
N ARG A 12 9.15 3.90 4.52
CA ARG A 12 8.53 4.00 3.20
C ARG A 12 7.01 3.88 3.27
N MET A 13 6.52 2.99 4.12
CA MET A 13 5.10 2.85 4.38
C MET A 13 4.47 4.11 4.97
N ALA A 14 5.13 4.76 5.92
CA ALA A 14 4.65 6.02 6.51
C ALA A 14 4.60 7.17 5.48
N GLU A 15 5.55 7.22 4.56
CA GLU A 15 5.53 8.15 3.43
C GLU A 15 4.32 7.90 2.53
N ILE A 16 4.03 6.64 2.20
CA ILE A 16 2.87 6.27 1.37
C ILE A 16 1.56 6.64 2.06
N GLU A 17 1.42 6.38 3.37
CA GLU A 17 0.22 6.77 4.14
C GLU A 17 0.01 8.29 4.16
N THR A 18 1.10 9.04 4.31
CA THR A 18 1.07 10.51 4.28
C THR A 18 0.58 10.99 2.91
N LEU A 19 1.20 10.50 1.83
CA LEU A 19 0.80 10.86 0.45
C LEU A 19 -0.63 10.41 0.13
N LYS A 20 -1.07 9.25 0.64
CA LYS A 20 -2.46 8.80 0.50
C LYS A 20 -3.42 9.83 1.08
N SER A 21 -3.14 10.33 2.29
CA SER A 21 -4.00 11.32 2.93
C SER A 21 -4.14 12.62 2.12
N GLU A 22 -3.09 13.01 1.41
CA GLU A 22 -3.05 14.22 0.58
C GLU A 22 -3.74 14.05 -0.77
N LEU A 23 -3.58 12.88 -1.39
CA LEU A 23 -3.97 12.62 -2.79
C LEU A 23 -5.31 11.90 -2.95
N TRP A 24 -5.80 11.24 -1.90
CA TRP A 24 -6.99 10.37 -1.96
C TRP A 24 -8.26 11.12 -2.34
N GLU A 25 -8.58 12.21 -1.63
CA GLU A 25 -9.79 13.01 -1.89
C GLU A 25 -9.75 13.67 -3.27
N GLN A 26 -8.55 13.92 -3.82
CA GLN A 26 -8.38 14.52 -5.13
C GLN A 26 -8.47 13.51 -6.28
N GLY A 27 -8.54 12.21 -5.95
CA GLY A 27 -8.46 11.11 -6.90
C GLY A 27 -7.14 11.07 -7.65
N GLN A 28 -6.05 11.48 -6.99
CA GLN A 28 -4.70 11.50 -7.55
C GLN A 28 -3.79 10.43 -6.93
N TYR A 29 -4.30 9.68 -5.95
CA TYR A 29 -3.55 8.60 -5.31
C TYR A 29 -3.40 7.41 -6.27
N ASP A 30 -2.16 7.05 -6.59
CA ASP A 30 -1.84 5.98 -7.54
C ASP A 30 -2.11 4.60 -6.92
N PRO A 31 -2.90 3.71 -7.55
CA PRO A 31 -3.10 2.34 -7.10
C PRO A 31 -1.79 1.55 -6.92
N MET A 32 -0.73 1.90 -7.64
CA MET A 32 0.59 1.28 -7.48
C MET A 32 1.26 1.63 -6.15
N MET A 33 0.98 2.81 -5.57
CA MET A 33 1.44 3.14 -4.22
C MET A 33 0.73 2.29 -3.16
N GLU A 34 -0.55 2.00 -3.37
CA GLU A 34 -1.27 1.06 -2.52
C GLU A 34 -0.65 -0.34 -2.61
N ALA A 35 -0.30 -0.78 -3.83
CA ALA A 35 0.39 -2.05 -4.03
C ALA A 35 1.73 -2.12 -3.27
N GLU A 36 2.53 -1.05 -3.37
CA GLU A 36 3.82 -0.91 -2.69
C GLU A 36 3.69 -1.00 -1.16
N TYR A 37 2.71 -0.31 -0.57
CA TYR A 37 2.45 -0.37 0.88
C TYR A 37 2.24 -1.81 1.36
N TRP A 38 1.40 -2.57 0.65
CA TRP A 38 1.11 -3.96 1.02
C TRP A 38 2.29 -4.88 0.74
N ASP A 39 3.08 -4.63 -0.31
CA ASP A 39 4.32 -5.37 -0.55
C ASP A 39 5.34 -5.17 0.57
N CYS A 40 5.47 -3.95 1.12
CA CYS A 40 6.29 -3.70 2.30
C CYS A 40 5.81 -4.53 3.52
N GLN A 41 4.51 -4.60 3.78
CA GLN A 41 3.94 -5.43 4.85
C GLN A 41 4.23 -6.92 4.66
N ILE A 42 4.11 -7.42 3.43
CA ILE A 42 4.40 -8.82 3.08
C ILE A 42 5.86 -9.13 3.36
N VAL A 43 6.77 -8.30 2.87
CA VAL A 43 8.22 -8.47 3.08
C VAL A 43 8.56 -8.42 4.57
N ILE A 44 8.02 -7.45 5.31
CA ILE A 44 8.24 -7.35 6.77
C ILE A 44 7.76 -8.63 7.48
N LYS A 45 6.58 -9.15 7.11
CA LYS A 45 6.03 -10.38 7.71
C LYS A 45 6.93 -11.59 7.41
N GLN A 46 7.34 -11.77 6.16
CA GLN A 46 8.25 -12.84 5.75
C GLN A 46 9.63 -12.72 6.43
N MET A 47 10.15 -11.50 6.62
CA MET A 47 11.41 -11.29 7.34
C MET A 47 11.30 -11.61 8.84
N LYS A 48 10.12 -11.42 9.46
CA LYS A 48 9.87 -11.67 10.89
C LYS A 48 9.50 -13.14 11.19
N GLU A 49 8.76 -13.78 10.29
CA GLU A 49 8.17 -15.11 10.49
C GLU A 49 8.83 -16.20 9.62
N GLY A 50 9.65 -15.81 8.63
CA GLY A 50 10.31 -16.68 7.65
C GLY A 50 9.60 -16.71 6.29
N ASP A 51 10.28 -17.22 5.26
CA ASP A 51 9.78 -17.23 3.87
C ASP A 51 8.48 -18.02 3.65
N GLN A 52 8.13 -18.91 4.58
CA GLN A 52 6.89 -19.69 4.57
C GLN A 52 5.73 -19.01 5.33
N ALA A 53 5.91 -17.76 5.78
CA ALA A 53 4.86 -17.00 6.43
C ALA A 53 3.61 -16.93 5.54
N ASP A 54 2.45 -17.20 6.13
CA ASP A 54 1.17 -17.07 5.42
C ASP A 54 0.87 -15.59 5.19
N VAL A 55 0.82 -15.18 3.93
CA VAL A 55 0.60 -13.79 3.50
C VAL A 55 -0.69 -13.63 2.69
N SER A 56 -1.54 -14.65 2.60
CA SER A 56 -2.74 -14.62 1.75
C SER A 56 -3.67 -13.46 2.08
N ASP A 57 -3.83 -13.15 3.36
CA ASP A 57 -4.63 -12.01 3.83
C ASP A 57 -4.04 -10.68 3.38
N LEU A 58 -2.71 -10.56 3.34
CA LEU A 58 -2.02 -9.36 2.89
C LEU A 58 -2.13 -9.20 1.36
N GLU A 59 -2.03 -10.30 0.61
CA GLU A 59 -2.25 -10.30 -0.84
C GLU A 59 -3.70 -9.91 -1.20
N GLN A 60 -4.68 -10.41 -0.44
CA GLN A 60 -6.08 -10.01 -0.62
C GLN A 60 -6.29 -8.53 -0.30
N LYS A 61 -5.67 -8.02 0.78
CA LYS A 61 -5.73 -6.59 1.13
C LYS A 61 -5.07 -5.72 0.06
N LYS A 62 -3.94 -6.15 -0.51
CA LYS A 62 -3.30 -5.51 -1.66
C LYS A 62 -4.27 -5.36 -2.82
N HIS A 63 -4.89 -6.46 -3.24
CA HIS A 63 -5.84 -6.46 -4.34
C HIS A 63 -7.03 -5.52 -4.07
N ASN A 64 -7.63 -5.61 -2.89
CA ASN A 64 -8.77 -4.79 -2.51
C ASN A 64 -8.42 -3.29 -2.44
N GLY A 65 -7.24 -2.97 -1.88
CA GLY A 65 -6.74 -1.61 -1.80
C GLY A 65 -6.55 -0.99 -3.18
N MET A 66 -5.92 -1.73 -4.11
CA MET A 66 -5.71 -1.26 -5.48
C MET A 66 -7.04 -0.96 -6.18
N ILE A 67 -8.04 -1.82 -6.01
CA ILE A 67 -9.39 -1.59 -6.55
C ILE A 67 -10.01 -0.33 -5.94
N ALA A 68 -9.90 -0.15 -4.62
CA ALA A 68 -10.44 1.03 -3.95
C ALA A 68 -9.79 2.32 -4.44
N ALA A 69 -8.46 2.35 -4.60
CA ALA A 69 -7.75 3.49 -5.17
C ALA A 69 -8.22 3.80 -6.61
N GLN A 70 -8.39 2.76 -7.43
CA GLN A 70 -8.87 2.92 -8.80
C GLN A 70 -10.31 3.46 -8.87
N GLN A 71 -11.19 2.99 -7.98
CA GLN A 71 -12.57 3.48 -7.86
C GLN A 71 -12.60 4.93 -7.41
N GLN A 72 -11.73 5.32 -6.47
CA GLN A 72 -11.64 6.69 -5.99
C GLN A 72 -11.19 7.66 -7.11
N ILE A 73 -10.21 7.26 -7.93
CA ILE A 73 -9.82 8.02 -9.13
C ILE A 73 -11.02 8.22 -10.06
N HIS A 74 -11.78 7.14 -10.31
CA HIS A 74 -12.95 7.21 -11.19
C HIS A 74 -14.02 8.16 -10.64
N LYS A 75 -14.33 8.06 -9.34
CA LYS A 75 -15.30 8.93 -8.66
C LYS A 75 -14.89 10.41 -8.76
N ALA A 76 -13.65 10.73 -8.42
CA ALA A 76 -13.15 12.11 -8.50
C ALA A 76 -13.17 12.67 -9.93
N ALA A 77 -12.95 11.81 -10.94
CA ALA A 77 -13.06 12.21 -12.34
C ALA A 77 -14.50 12.47 -12.80
N GLN A 78 -15.49 11.79 -12.20
CA GLN A 78 -16.91 12.05 -12.46
C GLN A 78 -17.39 13.35 -11.81
N GLU A 79 -16.96 13.65 -10.59
CA GLU A 79 -17.35 14.87 -9.87
C GLU A 79 -16.80 16.17 -10.50
N LYS A 80 -15.74 16.06 -11.32
CA LYS A 80 -15.13 17.20 -12.05
C LYS A 80 -15.79 17.47 -13.42
N LYS A 81 -16.82 16.72 -13.82
CA LYS A 81 -17.57 16.91 -15.07
C LYS A 81 -18.87 17.67 -14.84
#